data_AF-A0AAX2RAC9-F1
#
_entry.id   AF-A0AAX2RAC9-F1
#
_cell.length_a   1.000
_cell.length_b   1.000
_cell.length_c   1.000
_cell.angle_alpha   90.00
_cell.angle_beta   90.00
_cell.angle_gamma   90.00
#
_symmetry.space_group_name_H-M   'P 1'
#
loop_
_entity.id
_entity.type
_entity.pdbx_description
1 polymer ?
#
loop_
_entity_poly.entity_id
_entity_poly.type
_entity_poly.pdbx_seq_one_letter_code
_entity_poly.pdbx_strand_id
1 'polypeptide(L)'
;MEDIQGKPLEIGALYVCVFVEEEGDGTPTARYEDLVRFIGYDGTRTVFADADTWEPVSPDYDELQRQAVPVVDPVTQGWPDLYVTAPAGNDNLQNANM
;
A
#
# COMPACT_ATOMS: atom_id res chain seq x y z
N MET A 1 9.90 15.48 -14.10
CA MET A 1 8.73 16.22 -13.58
C MET A 1 8.56 15.78 -12.15
N GLU A 2 8.34 16.72 -11.23
CA GLU A 2 8.66 16.54 -9.81
C GLU A 2 7.42 16.63 -8.91
N ASP A 3 7.50 16.06 -7.71
CA ASP A 3 6.56 16.25 -6.61
C ASP A 3 6.76 17.61 -5.90
N ILE A 4 6.03 17.85 -4.82
CA ILE A 4 6.11 19.10 -4.05
C ILE A 4 7.51 19.33 -3.43
N GLN A 5 8.33 18.29 -3.31
CA GLN A 5 9.69 18.33 -2.77
C GLN A 5 10.77 18.39 -3.87
N GLY A 6 10.37 18.49 -5.15
CA GLY A 6 11.32 18.48 -6.27
C GLY A 6 11.83 17.08 -6.65
N LYS A 7 11.22 16.00 -6.16
CA LYS A 7 11.64 14.62 -6.51
C LYS A 7 10.90 14.14 -7.76
N PRO A 8 11.58 13.45 -8.71
CA PRO A 8 10.95 13.04 -9.95
C PRO A 8 9.85 11.98 -9.72
N LEU A 9 8.70 12.19 -10.36
CA LEU A 9 7.59 11.23 -10.42
C LEU A 9 7.63 10.40 -11.71
N GLU A 10 7.30 9.11 -11.58
CA GLU A 10 7.30 8.12 -12.67
C GLU A 10 5.90 7.56 -12.88
N ILE A 11 5.39 7.67 -14.11
CA ILE A 11 4.03 7.22 -14.45
C ILE A 11 3.92 5.70 -14.22
N GLY A 12 2.86 5.30 -13.52
CA GLY A 12 2.57 3.91 -13.16
C GLY A 12 3.27 3.44 -11.88
N ALA A 13 4.23 4.20 -11.35
CA ALA A 13 4.90 3.84 -10.11
C ALA A 13 3.99 4.05 -8.88
N LEU A 14 4.24 3.24 -7.86
CA LEU A 14 3.57 3.30 -6.57
C LEU A 14 4.36 4.16 -5.60
N TYR A 15 3.65 4.97 -4.82
CA TYR A 15 4.19 5.87 -3.82
C TYR A 15 3.39 5.74 -2.53
N VAL A 16 4.08 5.66 -1.40
CA VAL A 16 3.45 5.77 -0.08
C VAL A 16 3.49 7.23 0.34
N CYS A 17 2.34 7.75 0.79
CA CYS A 17 2.22 9.07 1.38
C CYS A 17 2.84 9.05 2.78
N VAL A 18 3.75 9.99 3.04
CA VAL A 18 4.45 10.14 4.31
C VAL A 18 4.09 11.48 4.92
N PHE A 19 3.68 11.44 6.19
CA PHE A 19 3.46 12.62 7.02
C PHE A 19 4.54 12.67 8.09
N VAL A 20 5.14 13.84 8.29
CA VAL A 20 6.21 14.05 9.26
C VAL A 20 5.65 14.89 10.39
N GLU A 21 5.41 14.24 11.53
CA GLU A 21 4.91 14.88 12.74
C GLU A 21 6.06 15.06 13.73
N GLU A 22 6.04 16.14 14.51
CA GLU A 22 7.00 16.36 15.60
C GLU A 22 6.40 15.85 16.91
N GLU A 23 7.07 14.88 17.54
CA GLU A 23 6.70 14.43 18.87
C GLU A 23 6.98 15.51 19.91
N GLY A 24 6.37 15.38 21.10
CA GLY A 24 6.50 16.40 22.16
C GLY A 24 7.93 16.66 22.67
N ASP A 25 8.92 15.87 22.25
CA ASP A 25 10.35 16.03 22.55
C ASP A 25 11.16 16.64 21.39
N GLY A 26 10.50 17.01 20.29
CA GLY A 26 11.14 17.57 19.09
C GLY A 26 11.65 16.53 18.09
N THR A 27 11.42 15.23 18.34
CA THR A 27 11.82 14.17 17.41
C THR A 27 10.82 14.08 16.24
N PRO A 28 11.27 14.15 14.98
CA PRO A 28 10.40 13.93 13.84
C PRO A 28 10.09 12.44 13.69
N THR A 29 8.80 12.11 13.65
CA THR A 29 8.29 10.76 13.42
C THR A 29 7.53 10.71 12.10
N ALA A 30 7.90 9.74 11.26
CA ALA A 30 7.26 9.52 9.97
C ALA A 30 6.07 8.57 10.12
N ARG A 31 4.89 9.01 9.68
CA ARG A 31 3.68 8.21 9.57
C ARG A 31 3.45 7.86 8.10
N TYR A 32 3.38 6.57 7.82
CA TYR A 32 3.16 6.00 6.49
C TYR A 32 1.68 5.67 6.32
N GLU A 33 1.05 6.23 5.30
CA GLU A 33 -0.40 6.09 5.07
C GLU A 33 -0.69 5.57 3.65
N ASP A 34 -1.47 6.33 2.88
CA ASP A 34 -2.06 5.89 1.62
C ASP A 34 -1.01 5.47 0.60
N LEU A 35 -1.30 4.34 -0.05
CA LEU A 35 -0.56 3.87 -1.20
C LEU A 35 -1.25 4.36 -2.47
N VAL A 36 -0.56 5.18 -3.25
CA VAL A 36 -1.09 5.78 -4.47
C VAL A 36 -0.25 5.43 -5.68
N ARG A 37 -0.90 5.38 -6.84
CA ARG A 37 -0.27 5.22 -8.14
C ARG A 37 -0.23 6.56 -8.84
N PHE A 38 0.94 6.97 -9.30
CA PHE A 38 1.05 8.17 -10.10
C PHE A 38 0.59 7.91 -11.54
N ILE A 39 -0.40 8.65 -12.03
CA ILE A 39 -1.02 8.43 -13.35
C ILE A 39 -0.48 9.42 -14.40
N GLY A 40 -0.01 10.59 -13.97
CA GLY A 40 0.48 11.62 -14.86
C GLY A 40 0.03 13.00 -14.41
N TYR A 41 -0.09 13.92 -15.35
CA TYR A 41 -0.52 15.28 -15.08
C TYR A 41 -1.73 15.66 -15.92
N ASP A 42 -2.69 16.34 -15.30
CA ASP A 42 -3.77 17.03 -16.00
C ASP A 42 -3.42 18.53 -16.08
N GLY A 43 -2.68 18.87 -17.14
CA GLY A 43 -2.13 20.21 -17.36
C GLY A 43 -1.04 20.57 -16.36
N THR A 44 -1.44 21.08 -15.19
CA THR A 44 -0.52 21.59 -14.15
C THR A 44 -0.55 20.78 -12.85
N ARG A 45 -1.51 19.88 -12.68
CA ARG A 45 -1.69 19.12 -11.43
C ARG A 45 -1.26 17.69 -11.60
N THR A 46 -0.58 17.15 -10.59
CA THR A 46 -0.35 15.71 -10.47
C THR A 46 -1.68 14.98 -10.34
N VAL A 47 -1.79 13.83 -10.99
CA VAL A 47 -2.95 12.95 -10.94
C VAL A 47 -2.53 11.63 -10.34
N PHE A 48 -3.22 11.23 -9.28
CA PHE A 48 -3.02 9.95 -8.61
C PHE A 48 -4.28 9.11 -8.67
N ALA A 49 -4.09 7.80 -8.59
CA ALA A 49 -5.15 6.84 -8.34
C ALA A 49 -4.81 6.05 -7.07
N ASP A 50 -5.83 5.64 -6.34
CA ASP A 50 -5.68 4.68 -5.27
C ASP A 50 -5.04 3.40 -5.81
N ALA A 51 -4.10 2.82 -5.06
CA ALA A 51 -3.30 1.71 -5.56
C ALA A 51 -4.11 0.43 -5.80
N ASP A 52 -5.18 0.24 -5.02
CA ASP A 52 -6.01 -0.98 -5.00
C ASP A 52 -7.25 -0.85 -5.89
N THR A 53 -7.95 0.27 -5.80
CA THR A 53 -9.25 0.49 -6.44
C THR A 53 -9.17 1.18 -7.80
N TRP A 54 -8.02 1.78 -8.14
CA TRP A 54 -7.82 2.64 -9.33
C TRP A 54 -8.69 3.90 -9.37
N GLU A 55 -9.43 4.21 -8.30
CA GLU A 55 -10.23 5.43 -8.24
C GLU A 55 -9.32 6.67 -8.18
N PRO A 56 -9.66 7.78 -8.86
CA PRO A 56 -8.89 9.00 -8.79
C PRO A 56 -8.84 9.55 -7.37
N VAL A 57 -7.65 9.90 -6.90
CA VAL A 57 -7.43 10.48 -5.57
C VAL A 57 -6.57 11.74 -5.65
N SER A 58 -6.71 12.60 -4.65
CA SER A 58 -5.86 13.77 -4.43
C SER A 58 -5.23 13.64 -3.04
N PRO A 59 -4.15 12.86 -2.92
CA PRO A 59 -3.57 12.56 -1.62
C PRO A 59 -2.91 13.81 -1.05
N ASP A 60 -3.00 13.96 0.26
CA ASP A 60 -2.17 14.89 1.01
C ASP A 60 -0.91 14.15 1.49
N TYR A 61 0.22 14.86 1.58
CA TYR A 61 1.49 14.29 2.01
C TYR A 61 2.53 15.39 2.24
N ASP A 62 3.44 15.15 3.19
CA ASP A 62 4.68 15.94 3.31
C ASP A 62 5.74 15.38 2.36
N GLU A 63 5.78 14.06 2.20
CA GLU A 63 6.69 13.37 1.29
C GLU A 63 6.01 12.22 0.54
N LEU A 64 6.52 11.92 -0.67
CA LEU A 64 6.20 10.69 -1.38
C LEU A 64 7.40 9.75 -1.39
N GLN A 65 7.21 8.54 -0.88
CA GLN A 65 8.22 7.48 -0.95
C GLN A 65 7.88 6.48 -2.06
N ARG A 66 8.68 6.49 -3.13
CA ARG A 66 8.57 5.52 -4.23
C ARG A 66 8.79 4.11 -3.71
N GLN A 67 7.87 3.21 -4.04
CA GLN A 67 7.98 1.80 -3.70
C GLN A 67 8.77 1.05 -4.77
N ALA A 68 9.73 0.23 -4.34
CA ALA A 68 10.53 -0.61 -5.23
C ALA A 68 9.83 -1.94 -5.58
N VAL A 69 8.90 -2.37 -4.73
CA VAL A 69 8.13 -3.60 -4.82
C VAL A 69 6.68 -3.30 -4.42
N PRO A 70 5.69 -4.14 -4.77
CA PRO A 70 4.34 -3.99 -4.23
C PRO A 70 4.38 -3.91 -2.70
N VAL A 71 3.62 -2.99 -2.10
CA VAL A 71 3.44 -3.00 -0.66
C VAL A 71 2.64 -4.25 -0.33
N VAL A 72 3.31 -5.19 0.30
CA VAL A 72 2.71 -6.40 0.81
C VAL A 72 2.32 -6.08 2.24
N ASP A 73 1.01 -6.05 2.53
CA ASP A 73 0.55 -5.99 3.92
C ASP A 73 1.20 -7.16 4.69
N PRO A 74 2.02 -6.90 5.72
CA PRO A 74 2.74 -7.95 6.43
C PRO A 74 1.81 -8.91 7.17
N VAL A 75 0.58 -8.49 7.48
CA VAL A 75 -0.44 -9.32 8.14
C VAL A 75 -0.98 -10.35 7.14
N THR A 76 -1.31 -9.93 5.92
CA THR A 76 -1.91 -10.79 4.89
C THR A 76 -0.89 -11.40 3.92
N GLN A 77 0.36 -10.95 3.96
CA GLN A 77 1.42 -11.32 3.01
C GLN A 77 1.00 -11.17 1.54
N GLY A 78 0.05 -10.28 1.24
CA GLY A 78 -0.43 -10.03 -0.12
C GLY A 78 -1.37 -11.11 -0.67
N TRP A 79 -1.86 -12.01 0.18
CA TRP A 79 -2.91 -12.96 -0.18
C TRP A 79 -4.24 -12.49 0.41
N PRO A 80 -5.33 -12.40 -0.38
CA PRO A 80 -6.66 -12.27 0.21
C PRO A 80 -6.89 -13.49 1.13
N ASP A 81 -7.60 -13.28 2.24
CA ASP A 81 -8.01 -14.32 3.20
C ASP A 81 -8.87 -15.40 2.50
N LEU A 82 -8.23 -16.24 1.69
CA LEU A 82 -8.77 -17.39 1.00
C LEU A 82 -8.44 -18.65 1.82
N TYR A 83 -8.61 -18.55 3.13
CA TYR A 83 -8.83 -19.73 3.97
C TYR A 83 -10.27 -19.68 4.48
N VAL A 84 -11.18 -19.94 3.54
CA VAL A 84 -12.45 -20.60 3.86
C VAL A 84 -12.09 -21.78 4.76
N THR A 85 -12.63 -21.78 5.97
CA THR A 85 -12.58 -22.91 6.90
C THR A 85 -12.82 -24.19 6.13
N ALA A 86 -11.79 -25.03 6.00
CA ALA A 86 -12.02 -26.43 5.68
C ALA A 86 -13.03 -26.93 6.73
N PRO A 87 -14.19 -27.49 6.35
CA PRO A 87 -15.07 -28.09 7.34
C PRO A 87 -14.23 -29.14 8.07
N ALA A 88 -14.25 -29.09 9.41
CA ALA A 88 -13.47 -29.97 10.26
C ALA A 88 -13.56 -31.41 9.74
N GLY A 89 -12.46 -31.87 9.11
CA GLY A 89 -12.32 -33.23 8.65
C GLY A 89 -12.48 -34.13 9.86
N ASN A 90 -13.43 -35.04 9.78
CA ASN A 90 -13.61 -36.09 10.76
C ASN A 90 -12.33 -36.94 10.80
N ASP A 91 -11.61 -36.88 11.91
CA ASP A 91 -10.59 -37.88 12.25
C ASP A 91 -11.26 -39.25 12.41
N ASN A 92 -11.45 -39.95 11.29
CA ASN A 92 -11.81 -41.37 11.26
C ASN A 92 -11.21 -42.03 10.01
N LEU A 93 -9.88 -41.94 9.89
CA LEU A 93 -9.10 -42.94 9.16
C LEU A 93 -8.49 -43.91 10.17
N GLN A 94 -9.35 -44.70 10.82
CA GLN A 94 -8.96 -45.98 11.37
C GLN A 94 -9.78 -47.07 10.68
N ASN A 95 -9.07 -48.04 10.11
CA ASN A 95 -9.51 -49.36 9.65
C ASN A 95 -10.03 -49.47 8.21
N ALA A 96 -9.09 -49.43 7.26
CA ALA A 96 -9.19 -50.19 6.02
C ALA A 96 -7.84 -50.84 5.70
N ASN A 97 -7.38 -51.72 6.60
CA ASN A 97 -6.40 -52.77 6.33
C ASN A 97 -6.38 -53.76 7.51
N MET A 98 -7.38 -54.65 7.54
CA MET A 98 -7.29 -56.03 8.00
C MET A 98 -8.50 -56.79 7.47
#